data_AF-A0A1G5HCF8-F1
#
_entry.id   AF-A0A1G5HCF8-F1
#
_cell.length_a   1.000
_cell.length_b   1.000
_cell.length_c   1.000
_cell.angle_alpha   90.00
_cell.angle_beta   90.00
_cell.angle_gamma   90.00
#
_symmetry.space_group_name_H-M   'P 1'
#
loop_
_entity.id
_entity.type
_entity.pdbx_description
1 polymer ?
#
loop_
_entity_poly.entity_id
_entity_poly.type
_entity_poly.pdbx_seq_one_letter_code
_entity_poly.pdbx_strand_id
1 'polypeptide(L)'
;MPINVFPWPPVGVVAAEWTSTQPVARLRSGLSGRDVMQASQRKRRLASLEVSALAHGRDGAGYCEALKELLEGGIHAVRLLSTPVNWFLDESDRRAGRGDPRAAALRAGQPLAWFVGAAAPAGPAVAEGQFWLLPISGASTITRAARPGDFVRLYNPANRNVWQSLRVIAVRRHPLSGAVTLKVDRQPTIANGVVDLAGQDEGVFRVDGPLPRSVQPVTGDWRYSWSFREVFADEVGGFTERPNTWI
;
A
#
# COMPACT_ATOMS: atom_id res chain seq x y z
N MET A 1 -25.45 1.81 -10.28
CA MET A 1 -24.67 2.24 -11.46
C MET A 1 -23.20 2.18 -11.06
N PRO A 2 -22.32 1.54 -11.85
CA PRO A 2 -20.91 1.40 -11.51
C PRO A 2 -20.24 2.78 -11.42
N ILE A 3 -19.19 2.88 -10.62
CA ILE A 3 -18.42 4.13 -10.47
C ILE A 3 -17.14 4.08 -11.29
N ASN A 4 -16.68 5.25 -11.74
CA ASN A 4 -15.34 5.39 -12.31
C ASN A 4 -14.28 5.24 -11.21
N VAL A 5 -13.23 4.49 -11.54
CA VAL A 5 -12.02 4.34 -10.71
C VAL A 5 -10.84 4.90 -11.50
N PHE A 6 -10.24 5.97 -10.97
CA PHE A 6 -9.10 6.63 -11.58
C PHE A 6 -7.79 6.16 -10.95
N PRO A 7 -6.68 6.09 -11.70
CA PRO A 7 -5.37 5.89 -11.09
C PRO A 7 -4.96 7.12 -10.25
N TRP A 8 -4.10 6.90 -9.25
CA TRP A 8 -3.46 8.02 -8.54
C TRP A 8 -2.61 8.85 -9.53
N PRO A 9 -2.73 10.20 -9.53
CA PRO A 9 -1.96 11.05 -10.44
C PRO A 9 -0.45 11.00 -10.15
N PRO A 10 0.39 11.41 -11.12
CA PRO A 10 1.85 11.45 -10.96
C PRO A 10 2.29 12.64 -10.09
N VAL A 11 1.95 12.60 -8.80
CA VAL A 11 2.24 13.67 -7.83
C VAL A 11 3.31 13.31 -6.82
N GLY A 12 3.89 14.35 -6.20
CA GLY A 12 4.86 14.19 -5.11
C GLY A 12 4.26 13.93 -3.76
N VAL A 13 4.11 12.66 -3.38
CA VAL A 13 3.76 12.29 -2.01
C VAL A 13 4.96 12.50 -1.08
N VAL A 14 4.78 13.34 -0.06
CA VAL A 14 5.80 13.69 0.96
C VAL A 14 5.53 13.06 2.33
N ALA A 15 4.29 12.64 2.59
CA ALA A 15 3.93 11.81 3.73
C ALA A 15 2.84 10.82 3.32
N ALA A 16 2.88 9.61 3.87
CA ALA A 16 1.91 8.57 3.57
C ALA A 16 1.65 7.71 4.80
N GLU A 17 0.37 7.40 5.04
CA GLU A 17 -0.09 6.41 6.00
C GLU A 17 -0.97 5.39 5.30
N TRP A 18 -0.78 4.12 5.65
CA TRP A 18 -1.66 3.03 5.24
C TRP A 18 -2.02 2.18 6.45
N THR A 19 -3.28 2.23 6.86
CA THR A 19 -3.77 1.55 8.05
C THR A 19 -5.08 0.81 7.76
N SER A 20 -5.59 0.08 8.76
CA SER A 20 -6.85 -0.63 8.64
C SER A 20 -7.74 -0.35 9.83
N THR A 21 -8.99 -0.06 9.56
CA THR A 21 -10.04 0.08 10.56
C THR A 21 -11.02 -1.09 10.47
N GLN A 22 -11.42 -1.61 11.62
CA GLN A 22 -12.53 -2.54 11.73
C GLN A 22 -13.51 -1.93 12.73
N PRO A 23 -14.68 -1.44 12.27
CA PRO A 23 -15.68 -0.91 13.17
C PRO A 23 -16.20 -2.05 14.06
N VAL A 24 -16.01 -1.91 15.37
CA VAL A 24 -16.52 -2.85 16.37
C VAL A 24 -17.48 -2.09 17.28
N ALA A 25 -18.74 -2.48 17.29
CA ALA A 25 -19.69 -2.00 18.28
C ALA A 25 -19.38 -2.73 19.60
N ARG A 26 -19.12 -1.98 20.67
CA ARG A 26 -18.87 -2.52 22.01
C ARG A 26 -20.06 -2.22 22.90
N LEU A 27 -20.68 -3.25 23.43
CA LEU A 27 -21.77 -3.17 24.40
C LEU A 27 -21.28 -3.80 25.70
N ARG A 28 -21.50 -3.14 26.82
CA ARG A 28 -21.24 -3.73 28.13
C ARG A 28 -22.56 -4.20 28.73
N SER A 29 -22.66 -5.49 29.01
CA SER A 29 -23.86 -6.08 29.60
C SER A 29 -24.07 -5.53 31.02
N GLY A 30 -25.23 -4.91 31.29
CA GLY A 30 -25.57 -4.42 32.62
C GLY A 30 -25.82 -5.53 33.66
N LEU A 31 -26.17 -6.74 33.20
CA LEU A 31 -26.46 -7.90 34.08
C LEU A 31 -25.21 -8.72 34.41
N SER A 32 -24.31 -8.90 33.44
CA SER A 32 -23.12 -9.77 33.61
C SER A 32 -21.80 -9.01 33.69
N GLY A 33 -21.80 -7.70 33.43
CA GLY A 33 -20.59 -6.88 33.36
C GLY A 33 -19.68 -7.18 32.17
N ARG A 34 -19.99 -8.21 31.37
CA ARG A 34 -19.19 -8.68 30.23
C ARG A 34 -19.29 -7.71 29.06
N ASP A 35 -18.14 -7.51 28.42
CA ASP A 35 -18.08 -6.81 27.13
C ASP A 35 -18.49 -7.76 26.01
N VAL A 36 -19.50 -7.35 25.26
CA VAL A 36 -19.91 -7.97 24.01
C VAL A 36 -19.45 -7.06 22.88
N MET A 37 -18.62 -7.59 22.00
CA MET A 37 -18.12 -6.89 20.83
C MET A 37 -18.76 -7.48 19.58
N GLN A 38 -19.38 -6.64 18.75
CA GLN A 38 -19.95 -7.02 17.47
C GLN A 38 -19.21 -6.32 16.34
N ALA A 39 -18.54 -7.10 15.50
CA ALA A 39 -17.90 -6.63 14.28
C ALA A 39 -18.81 -6.95 13.08
N SER A 40 -19.88 -6.17 12.90
CA SER A 40 -20.85 -6.37 11.81
C SER A 40 -20.38 -5.79 10.48
N GLN A 41 -19.44 -4.85 10.50
CA GLN A 41 -18.93 -4.21 9.29
C GLN A 41 -17.63 -4.86 8.82
N ARG A 42 -17.46 -4.92 7.50
CA ARG A 42 -16.23 -5.39 6.86
C ARG A 42 -15.06 -4.49 7.26
N LYS A 43 -13.91 -5.11 7.55
CA LYS A 43 -12.64 -4.41 7.76
C LYS A 43 -12.29 -3.61 6.49
N ARG A 44 -11.87 -2.35 6.66
CA ARG A 44 -11.50 -1.44 5.57
C ARG A 44 -10.09 -0.92 5.78
N ARG A 45 -9.42 -0.60 4.68
CA ARG A 45 -8.19 0.18 4.71
C ARG A 45 -8.49 1.68 4.72
N LEU A 46 -7.63 2.42 5.39
CA LEU A 46 -7.59 3.87 5.34
C LEU A 46 -6.21 4.26 4.81
N ALA A 47 -6.18 5.27 3.95
CA ALA A 47 -4.93 5.83 3.43
C ALA A 47 -4.94 7.34 3.60
N SER A 48 -3.83 7.91 4.07
CA SER A 48 -3.66 9.35 4.17
C SER A 48 -2.37 9.75 3.46
N LEU A 49 -2.44 10.77 2.60
CA LEU A 49 -1.32 11.22 1.78
C LEU A 49 -1.17 12.73 1.89
N GLU A 50 0.04 13.20 2.19
CA GLU A 50 0.42 14.59 1.95
C GLU A 50 1.12 14.70 0.60
N VAL A 51 0.63 15.61 -0.24
CA VAL A 51 1.16 15.84 -1.58
C VAL A 51 1.75 17.24 -1.67
N SER A 52 3.01 17.34 -2.08
CA SER A 52 3.67 18.59 -2.41
C SER A 52 3.10 19.18 -3.70
N ALA A 53 2.76 20.46 -3.65
CA ALA A 53 2.27 21.20 -4.81
C ALA A 53 3.36 21.51 -5.83
N LEU A 54 4.59 21.73 -5.36
CA LEU A 54 5.74 22.07 -6.20
C LEU A 54 6.53 20.86 -6.72
N ALA A 55 6.18 19.66 -6.28
CA ALA A 55 6.77 18.43 -6.79
C ALA A 55 6.47 18.20 -8.28
N HIS A 56 7.27 17.31 -8.90
CA HIS A 56 7.10 16.87 -10.29
C HIS A 56 7.00 18.04 -11.29
N GLY A 57 8.05 18.86 -11.39
CA GLY A 57 8.06 19.98 -12.33
C GLY A 57 7.17 21.16 -11.93
N ARG A 58 6.65 21.20 -10.70
CA ARG A 58 5.65 22.16 -10.19
C ARG A 58 4.23 21.93 -10.70
N ASP A 59 3.95 20.72 -11.21
CA ASP A 59 2.62 20.32 -11.68
C ASP A 59 1.77 19.65 -10.58
N GLY A 60 2.33 19.41 -9.39
CA GLY A 60 1.66 18.71 -8.29
C GLY A 60 0.31 19.32 -7.91
N ALA A 61 0.21 20.65 -7.85
CA ALA A 61 -1.06 21.34 -7.62
C ALA A 61 -2.06 21.12 -8.76
N GLY A 62 -1.62 21.23 -10.01
CA GLY A 62 -2.48 21.05 -11.19
C GLY A 62 -3.11 19.67 -11.23
N TYR A 63 -2.31 18.62 -11.00
CA TYR A 63 -2.82 17.25 -10.87
C TYR A 63 -3.79 17.08 -9.70
N CYS A 64 -3.54 17.73 -8.56
CA CYS A 64 -4.46 17.67 -7.43
C CYS A 64 -5.80 18.34 -7.73
N GLU A 65 -5.81 19.49 -8.40
CA GLU A 65 -7.07 20.16 -8.79
C GLU A 65 -7.81 19.36 -9.87
N ALA A 66 -7.12 18.84 -10.89
CA ALA A 66 -7.74 17.99 -11.90
C ALA A 66 -8.35 16.71 -11.29
N LEU A 67 -7.67 16.10 -10.32
CA LEU A 67 -8.22 14.95 -9.59
C LEU A 67 -9.49 15.34 -8.82
N LYS A 68 -9.57 16.53 -8.23
CA LYS A 68 -10.80 16.98 -7.54
C LYS A 68 -11.97 17.10 -8.49
N GLU A 69 -11.78 17.64 -9.68
CA GLU A 69 -12.83 17.73 -10.70
C GLU A 69 -13.32 16.33 -11.10
N LEU A 70 -12.40 15.37 -11.29
CA LEU A 70 -12.76 13.98 -11.59
C LEU A 70 -13.50 13.28 -10.45
N LEU A 71 -13.26 13.70 -9.21
CA LEU A 71 -13.89 13.16 -8.00
C LEU A 71 -15.09 14.00 -7.52
N GLU A 72 -15.45 15.05 -8.26
CA GLU A 72 -16.51 15.96 -7.88
C GLU A 72 -17.84 15.21 -7.71
N GLY A 73 -18.63 15.62 -6.71
CA GLY A 73 -19.82 14.88 -6.27
C GLY A 73 -19.54 13.65 -5.40
N GLY A 74 -18.28 13.25 -5.18
CA GLY A 74 -17.89 12.22 -4.19
C GLY A 74 -18.29 10.78 -4.55
N ILE A 75 -18.73 10.55 -5.79
CA ILE A 75 -19.21 9.25 -6.24
C ILE A 75 -18.06 8.35 -6.70
N HIS A 76 -17.05 8.94 -7.34
CA HIS A 76 -15.93 8.25 -7.95
C HIS A 76 -14.83 7.91 -6.95
N ALA A 77 -13.92 7.03 -7.36
CA ALA A 77 -12.88 6.50 -6.49
C ALA A 77 -11.51 6.54 -7.18
N VAL A 78 -10.47 6.34 -6.38
CA VAL A 78 -9.08 6.32 -6.80
C VAL A 78 -8.44 5.00 -6.42
N ARG A 79 -7.63 4.46 -7.32
CA ARG A 79 -6.82 3.28 -7.09
C ARG A 79 -5.49 3.68 -6.48
N LEU A 80 -5.23 3.18 -5.28
CA LEU A 80 -4.01 3.47 -4.53
C LEU A 80 -3.24 2.16 -4.28
N LEU A 81 -1.91 2.27 -4.25
CA LEU A 81 -1.04 1.19 -3.77
C LEU A 81 -0.43 1.57 -2.42
N SER A 82 -0.27 0.58 -1.55
CA SER A 82 0.26 0.78 -0.19
C SER A 82 1.73 1.20 -0.22
N THR A 83 2.11 2.10 0.68
CA THR A 83 3.52 2.38 0.96
C THR A 83 4.07 1.40 1.99
N PRO A 84 5.36 0.99 1.89
CA PRO A 84 6.04 0.29 2.97
C PRO A 84 6.00 1.10 4.27
N VAL A 85 6.10 0.43 5.43
CA VAL A 85 5.97 1.10 6.74
C VAL A 85 7.05 2.17 6.93
N ASN A 86 8.25 1.96 6.40
CA ASN A 86 9.37 2.91 6.46
C ASN A 86 9.84 3.26 5.05
N TRP A 87 8.89 3.75 4.24
CA TRP A 87 9.07 4.00 2.81
C TRP A 87 10.19 4.99 2.47
N PHE A 88 10.54 5.93 3.35
CA PHE A 88 11.55 6.96 3.05
C PHE A 88 12.98 6.46 3.27
N LEU A 89 13.29 6.00 4.48
CA LEU A 89 14.66 5.64 4.86
C LEU A 89 15.09 4.31 4.23
N ASP A 90 14.25 3.28 4.31
CA ASP A 90 14.68 1.95 3.85
C ASP A 90 14.63 1.79 2.36
N GLU A 91 13.73 2.49 1.66
CA GLU A 91 13.73 2.43 0.20
C GLU A 91 14.96 3.14 -0.36
N SER A 92 15.36 4.25 0.24
CA SER A 92 16.62 4.88 -0.10
C SER A 92 17.79 3.89 0.04
N ASP A 93 17.85 3.15 1.13
CA ASP A 93 18.91 2.16 1.36
C ASP A 93 18.79 0.94 0.44
N ARG A 94 17.56 0.49 0.14
CA ARG A 94 17.30 -0.62 -0.79
C ARG A 94 17.71 -0.26 -2.22
N ARG A 95 17.45 0.97 -2.67
CA ARG A 95 17.87 1.50 -3.98
C ARG A 95 19.38 1.75 -4.03
N ALA A 96 19.96 2.31 -2.97
CA ALA A 96 21.40 2.54 -2.87
C ALA A 96 22.19 1.23 -2.95
N GLY A 97 21.70 0.16 -2.29
CA GLY A 97 22.28 -1.18 -2.39
C GLY A 97 22.25 -1.81 -3.79
N ARG A 98 21.47 -1.24 -4.73
CA ARG A 98 21.42 -1.65 -6.14
C ARG A 98 22.19 -0.73 -7.09
N GLY A 99 22.85 0.32 -6.56
CA GLY A 99 23.47 1.34 -7.39
C GLY A 99 22.48 2.20 -8.18
N ASP A 100 21.20 2.27 -7.74
CA ASP A 100 20.20 3.10 -8.42
C ASP A 100 20.47 4.59 -8.13
N PRO A 101 20.76 5.42 -9.16
CA PRO A 101 21.04 6.85 -8.97
C PRO A 101 19.85 7.62 -8.37
N ARG A 102 18.63 7.07 -8.43
CA ARG A 102 17.43 7.67 -7.83
C ARG A 102 17.39 7.53 -6.30
N ALA A 103 18.29 6.74 -5.70
CA ALA A 103 18.41 6.65 -4.25
C ALA A 103 18.75 8.02 -3.61
N ALA A 104 19.60 8.81 -4.28
CA ALA A 104 19.96 10.16 -3.84
C ALA A 104 18.78 11.14 -3.98
N ALA A 105 17.97 10.99 -5.03
CA ALA A 105 16.77 11.78 -5.24
C ALA A 105 15.74 11.57 -4.10
N LEU A 106 15.53 10.31 -3.67
CA LEU A 106 14.65 10.02 -2.53
C LEU A 106 15.17 10.71 -1.26
N ARG A 107 16.48 10.65 -0.97
CA ARG A 107 17.08 11.36 0.19
C ARG A 107 16.93 12.88 0.13
N ALA A 108 16.78 13.44 -1.07
CA ALA A 108 16.52 14.86 -1.29
C ALA A 108 15.04 15.25 -1.19
N GLY A 109 14.17 14.38 -0.66
CA GLY A 109 12.74 14.66 -0.47
C GLY A 109 11.91 14.59 -1.74
N GLN A 110 12.40 13.89 -2.77
CA GLN A 110 11.69 13.75 -4.04
C GLN A 110 10.48 12.79 -3.93
N PRO A 111 9.47 12.98 -4.81
CA PRO A 111 8.25 12.18 -4.90
C PRO A 111 8.42 10.67 -4.78
N LEU A 112 7.44 10.03 -4.12
CA LEU A 112 7.24 8.58 -4.15
C LEU A 112 7.06 8.07 -5.59
N ALA A 113 7.96 7.20 -6.05
CA ALA A 113 7.77 6.41 -7.27
C ALA A 113 7.38 4.98 -6.88
N TRP A 114 6.42 4.38 -7.58
CA TRP A 114 5.98 2.99 -7.38
C TRP A 114 7.19 2.04 -7.32
N PHE A 115 7.20 1.13 -6.34
CA PHE A 115 8.41 0.40 -5.92
C PHE A 115 8.67 -0.84 -6.79
N VAL A 116 9.95 -1.19 -6.96
CA VAL A 116 10.38 -2.43 -7.64
C VAL A 116 11.29 -3.22 -6.70
N GLY A 117 10.87 -4.41 -6.30
CA GLY A 117 11.54 -5.19 -5.28
C GLY A 117 12.51 -6.23 -5.82
N ALA A 118 13.06 -7.05 -4.93
CA ALA A 118 13.83 -8.23 -5.29
C ALA A 118 12.86 -9.40 -5.34
N ALA A 119 12.98 -10.22 -6.37
CA ALA A 119 12.18 -11.42 -6.54
C ALA A 119 12.98 -12.63 -6.03
N ALA A 120 12.35 -13.46 -5.20
CA ALA A 120 12.95 -14.67 -4.64
C ALA A 120 11.98 -15.85 -4.74
N PRO A 121 12.42 -17.07 -5.07
CA PRO A 121 11.55 -18.25 -5.07
C PRO A 121 10.99 -18.51 -3.67
N ALA A 122 9.68 -18.75 -3.60
CA ALA A 122 9.01 -19.19 -2.37
C ALA A 122 8.98 -20.72 -2.31
N GLY A 123 9.29 -21.26 -1.13
CA GLY A 123 9.04 -22.66 -0.80
C GLY A 123 7.61 -22.88 -0.28
N PRO A 124 7.27 -24.12 0.09
CA PRO A 124 5.94 -24.46 0.58
C PRO A 124 5.65 -23.75 1.89
N ALA A 125 4.47 -23.13 1.97
CA ALA A 125 4.02 -22.46 3.18
C ALA A 125 3.54 -23.46 4.23
N VAL A 126 3.89 -23.23 5.49
CA VAL A 126 3.52 -24.10 6.62
C VAL A 126 2.66 -23.31 7.61
N ALA A 127 1.57 -23.90 8.10
CA ALA A 127 0.71 -23.26 9.09
C ALA A 127 1.44 -23.11 10.45
N GLU A 128 1.27 -21.96 11.09
CA GLU A 128 1.75 -21.67 12.44
C GLU A 128 0.66 -20.92 13.21
N GLY A 129 -0.25 -21.68 13.84
CA GLY A 129 -1.43 -21.13 14.50
C GLY A 129 -2.37 -20.45 13.51
N GLN A 130 -2.66 -19.16 13.72
CA GLN A 130 -3.47 -18.35 12.81
C GLN A 130 -2.69 -17.78 11.61
N PHE A 131 -1.37 -17.97 11.58
CA PHE A 131 -0.46 -17.40 10.59
C PHE A 131 0.18 -18.50 9.74
N TRP A 132 0.96 -18.07 8.75
CA TRP A 132 1.68 -18.98 7.86
C TRP A 132 3.15 -18.60 7.73
N LEU A 133 4.02 -19.59 7.66
CA LEU A 133 5.45 -19.44 7.44
C LEU A 133 5.76 -19.70 5.97
N LEU A 134 6.25 -18.68 5.28
CA LEU A 134 6.64 -18.72 3.88
C LEU A 134 8.18 -18.67 3.78
N PRO A 135 8.85 -19.80 3.54
CA PRO A 135 10.29 -19.80 3.31
C PRO A 135 10.60 -19.20 1.93
N ILE A 136 11.66 -18.40 1.86
CA ILE A 136 12.20 -17.82 0.63
C ILE A 136 13.69 -18.18 0.52
N SER A 137 14.07 -18.68 -0.65
CA SER A 137 15.45 -19.07 -0.96
C SER A 137 16.14 -18.02 -1.84
N GLY A 138 17.48 -18.05 -1.92
CA GLY A 138 18.24 -17.08 -2.72
C GLY A 138 18.25 -15.65 -2.15
N ALA A 139 17.80 -15.46 -0.91
CA ALA A 139 17.77 -14.17 -0.23
C ALA A 139 19.13 -13.77 0.41
N SER A 140 20.21 -14.49 0.12
CA SER A 140 21.54 -14.27 0.72
C SER A 140 22.11 -12.89 0.38
N THR A 141 21.85 -12.39 -0.83
CA THR A 141 22.24 -11.05 -1.30
C THR A 141 21.31 -9.95 -0.82
N ILE A 142 20.19 -10.30 -0.17
CA ILE A 142 19.18 -9.35 0.26
C ILE A 142 19.52 -8.89 1.67
N THR A 143 19.99 -7.65 1.79
CA THR A 143 20.35 -7.04 3.09
C THR A 143 19.17 -6.98 4.04
N ARG A 144 17.96 -6.72 3.52
CA ARG A 144 16.69 -6.72 4.26
C ARG A 144 15.54 -7.21 3.37
N ALA A 145 14.91 -8.33 3.75
CA ALA A 145 13.84 -8.93 2.96
C ALA A 145 12.50 -8.18 3.10
N ALA A 146 12.04 -7.96 4.32
CA ALA A 146 10.81 -7.20 4.62
C ALA A 146 10.82 -6.73 6.09
N ARG A 147 9.85 -5.92 6.48
CA ARG A 147 9.55 -5.59 7.88
C ARG A 147 8.16 -6.08 8.27
N PRO A 148 7.90 -6.30 9.58
CA PRO A 148 6.55 -6.38 10.09
C PRO A 148 5.70 -5.21 9.59
N GLY A 149 4.55 -5.51 9.01
CA GLY A 149 3.62 -4.55 8.44
C GLY A 149 3.76 -4.34 6.93
N ASP A 150 4.91 -4.65 6.32
CA ASP A 150 5.10 -4.54 4.88
C ASP A 150 4.24 -5.56 4.13
N PHE A 151 3.99 -5.27 2.86
CA PHE A 151 3.38 -6.20 1.93
C PHE A 151 4.44 -6.85 1.03
N VAL A 152 4.19 -8.09 0.65
CA VAL A 152 4.96 -8.80 -0.37
C VAL A 152 3.99 -9.37 -1.39
N ARG A 153 4.41 -9.44 -2.66
CA ARG A 153 3.59 -9.97 -3.74
C ARG A 153 4.07 -11.36 -4.10
N LEU A 154 3.25 -12.37 -3.85
CA LEU A 154 3.50 -13.72 -4.35
C LEU A 154 2.82 -13.85 -5.71
N TYR A 155 3.55 -14.24 -6.74
CA TYR A 155 3.01 -14.43 -8.08
C TYR A 155 3.41 -15.78 -8.68
N ASN A 156 2.62 -16.28 -9.61
CA ASN A 156 2.94 -17.49 -10.36
C ASN A 156 4.00 -17.16 -11.43
N PRO A 157 5.18 -17.81 -11.44
CA PRO A 157 6.22 -17.52 -12.42
C PRO A 157 5.79 -17.83 -13.87
N ALA A 158 4.88 -18.78 -14.08
CA ALA A 158 4.34 -19.12 -15.40
C ALA A 158 3.29 -18.09 -15.89
N ASN A 159 2.63 -17.38 -14.96
CA ASN A 159 1.67 -16.33 -15.30
C ASN A 159 1.68 -15.24 -14.21
N ARG A 160 2.40 -14.14 -14.47
CA ARG A 160 2.57 -13.02 -13.52
C ARG A 160 1.28 -12.28 -13.19
N ASN A 161 0.23 -12.44 -14.00
CA ASN A 161 -1.08 -11.85 -13.73
C ASN A 161 -1.83 -12.59 -12.62
N VAL A 162 -1.41 -13.82 -12.29
CA VAL A 162 -1.89 -14.55 -11.11
C VAL A 162 -0.97 -14.20 -9.95
N TRP A 163 -1.43 -13.28 -9.11
CA TRP A 163 -0.69 -12.82 -7.94
C TRP A 163 -1.61 -12.60 -6.74
N GLN A 164 -1.00 -12.55 -5.56
CA GLN A 164 -1.65 -12.17 -4.32
C GLN A 164 -0.72 -11.30 -3.47
N SER A 165 -1.29 -10.38 -2.70
CA SER A 165 -0.56 -9.61 -1.70
C SER A 165 -0.68 -10.29 -0.33
N LEU A 166 0.45 -10.41 0.37
CA LEU A 166 0.54 -10.99 1.71
C LEU A 166 1.15 -9.95 2.65
N ARG A 167 0.57 -9.80 3.85
CA ARG A 167 1.14 -8.91 4.86
C ARG A 167 2.17 -9.67 5.70
N VAL A 168 3.35 -9.10 5.83
CA VAL A 168 4.42 -9.65 6.66
C VAL A 168 4.14 -9.31 8.12
N ILE A 169 4.10 -10.34 8.96
CA ILE A 169 3.92 -10.24 10.41
C ILE A 169 5.28 -10.26 11.12
N ALA A 170 6.18 -11.12 10.65
CA ALA A 170 7.54 -11.23 11.17
C ALA A 170 8.50 -11.77 10.10
N VAL A 171 9.79 -11.53 10.29
CA VAL A 171 10.85 -12.03 9.42
C VAL A 171 11.88 -12.76 10.26
N ARG A 172 12.22 -13.98 9.85
CA ARG A 172 13.32 -14.77 10.43
C ARG A 172 14.40 -14.96 9.38
N ARG A 173 15.64 -14.62 9.71
CA ARG A 173 16.81 -14.87 8.85
C ARG A 173 17.61 -16.03 9.39
N HIS A 174 18.06 -16.91 8.50
CA HIS A 174 18.92 -18.03 8.82
C HIS A 174 20.35 -17.67 8.37
N PRO A 175 21.23 -17.25 9.29
CA PRO A 175 22.51 -16.63 8.95
C PRO A 175 23.46 -17.57 8.20
N LEU A 176 23.39 -18.87 8.46
CA LEU A 176 24.29 -19.86 7.86
C LEU A 176 23.87 -20.33 6.47
N SER A 177 22.58 -20.28 6.14
CA SER A 177 22.06 -20.70 4.83
C SER A 177 21.70 -19.53 3.92
N GLY A 178 21.67 -18.31 4.44
CA GLY A 178 21.13 -17.14 3.74
C GLY A 178 19.63 -17.24 3.47
N ALA A 179 18.94 -18.26 3.99
CA ALA A 179 17.50 -18.42 3.84
C ALA A 179 16.77 -17.40 4.71
N VAL A 180 15.60 -16.97 4.24
CA VAL A 180 14.71 -16.11 5.00
C VAL A 180 13.34 -16.80 5.09
N THR A 181 12.66 -16.63 6.22
CA THR A 181 11.29 -17.11 6.41
C THR A 181 10.43 -15.91 6.78
N LEU A 182 9.38 -15.68 6.00
CA LEU A 182 8.38 -14.65 6.27
C LEU A 182 7.21 -15.29 7.01
N LYS A 183 6.82 -14.73 8.15
CA LYS A 183 5.54 -15.04 8.76
C LYS A 183 4.50 -14.12 8.14
N VAL A 184 3.43 -14.65 7.55
CA VAL A 184 2.41 -13.91 6.82
C VAL A 184 1.03 -14.06 7.43
N ASP A 185 0.15 -13.11 7.13
CA ASP A 185 -1.19 -12.95 7.73
C ASP A 185 -2.21 -14.02 7.34
N ARG A 186 -2.00 -14.72 6.22
CA ARG A 186 -2.95 -15.68 5.66
C ARG A 186 -2.26 -16.79 4.87
N GLN A 187 -3.01 -17.86 4.57
CA GLN A 187 -2.52 -18.95 3.73
C GLN A 187 -2.19 -18.47 2.33
N PRO A 188 -0.97 -18.72 1.82
CA PRO A 188 -0.67 -18.47 0.43
C PRO A 188 -1.43 -19.45 -0.49
N THR A 189 -2.17 -18.94 -1.47
CA THR A 189 -2.93 -19.79 -2.42
C THR A 189 -2.11 -20.22 -3.65
N ILE A 190 -0.99 -19.54 -3.91
CA ILE A 190 -0.09 -19.82 -5.04
C ILE A 190 1.03 -20.75 -4.57
N ALA A 191 1.01 -22.00 -5.03
CA ALA A 191 2.10 -22.95 -4.81
C ALA A 191 3.30 -22.63 -5.72
N ASN A 192 4.53 -22.84 -5.22
CA ASN A 192 5.79 -22.63 -5.96
C ASN A 192 5.90 -21.23 -6.61
N GLY A 193 5.32 -20.22 -5.96
CA GLY A 193 5.36 -18.86 -6.46
C GLY A 193 6.72 -18.19 -6.29
N VAL A 194 6.84 -17.00 -6.85
CA VAL A 194 7.97 -16.10 -6.63
C VAL A 194 7.47 -14.92 -5.80
N VAL A 195 8.22 -14.57 -4.75
CA VAL A 195 7.92 -13.46 -3.85
C VAL A 195 8.68 -12.23 -4.31
N ASP A 196 7.96 -11.19 -4.70
CA ASP A 196 8.49 -9.84 -4.81
C ASP A 196 8.42 -9.14 -3.45
N LEU A 197 9.60 -8.79 -2.94
CA LEU A 197 9.83 -8.21 -1.63
C LEU A 197 9.58 -6.68 -1.54
N ALA A 198 9.23 -6.03 -2.65
CA ALA A 198 8.63 -4.69 -2.62
C ALA A 198 7.19 -4.71 -3.08
N GLY A 199 6.49 -5.81 -2.78
CA GLY A 199 5.06 -5.90 -3.05
C GLY A 199 4.32 -4.74 -2.41
N GLN A 200 3.40 -4.16 -3.17
CA GLN A 200 2.41 -3.23 -2.65
C GLN A 200 1.06 -3.93 -2.65
N ASP A 201 0.31 -3.70 -1.58
CA ASP A 201 -1.12 -3.95 -1.59
C ASP A 201 -1.82 -2.89 -2.43
N GLU A 202 -3.00 -3.24 -2.91
CA GLU A 202 -3.78 -2.39 -3.79
C GLU A 202 -5.22 -2.33 -3.30
N GLY A 203 -5.84 -1.16 -3.45
CA GLY A 203 -7.24 -0.98 -3.13
C GLY A 203 -7.86 0.18 -3.92
N VAL A 204 -9.19 0.21 -3.91
CA VAL A 204 -10.00 1.29 -4.47
C VAL A 204 -10.54 2.11 -3.32
N PHE A 205 -10.37 3.42 -3.37
CA PHE A 205 -10.62 4.31 -2.27
C PHE A 205 -11.48 5.50 -2.69
N ARG A 206 -12.44 5.86 -1.86
CA ARG A 206 -13.08 7.18 -1.94
C ARG A 206 -12.39 8.15 -1.00
N VAL A 207 -12.46 9.43 -1.34
CA VAL A 207 -12.05 10.50 -0.43
C VAL A 207 -12.92 10.40 0.82
N ASP A 208 -12.26 10.44 1.98
CA ASP A 208 -12.90 10.42 3.28
C ASP A 208 -12.99 11.85 3.81
N GLY A 209 -14.19 12.43 3.73
CA GLY A 209 -14.45 13.83 4.06
C GLY A 209 -14.43 14.76 2.83
N PRO A 210 -14.27 16.07 3.05
CA PRO A 210 -14.25 17.05 1.96
C PRO A 210 -12.99 16.92 1.10
N LEU A 211 -13.10 17.28 -0.18
CA LEU A 211 -11.94 17.40 -1.05
C LEU A 211 -10.94 18.41 -0.46
N PRO A 212 -9.62 18.12 -0.50
CA PRO A 212 -8.64 18.95 0.17
C PRO A 212 -8.55 20.33 -0.45
N ARG A 213 -8.31 21.33 0.40
CA ARG A 213 -8.00 22.69 -0.01
C ARG A 213 -6.59 23.01 0.43
N SER A 214 -5.85 23.73 -0.42
CA SER A 214 -4.60 24.34 -0.02
C SER A 214 -4.48 25.69 -0.70
N VAL A 215 -4.00 26.68 0.05
CA VAL A 215 -3.75 28.03 -0.46
C VAL A 215 -2.26 28.13 -0.77
N GLN A 216 -1.94 28.64 -1.95
CA GLN A 216 -0.57 28.88 -2.35
C GLN A 216 0.00 30.08 -1.57
N PRO A 217 1.10 29.92 -0.80
CA PRO A 217 1.82 31.03 -0.22
C PRO A 217 2.67 31.75 -1.28
N VAL A 218 3.07 32.98 -0.98
CA VAL A 218 3.97 33.77 -1.86
C VAL A 218 5.32 33.05 -2.05
N THR A 219 5.78 32.34 -1.03
CA THR A 219 7.05 31.60 -1.04
C THR A 219 6.91 30.25 -0.37
N GLY A 220 7.68 29.27 -0.85
CA GLY A 220 7.73 27.94 -0.27
C GLY A 220 6.73 26.97 -0.88
N ASP A 221 6.89 25.70 -0.53
CA ASP A 221 5.97 24.65 -0.94
C ASP A 221 4.69 24.67 -0.08
N TRP A 222 3.57 24.27 -0.68
CA TRP A 222 2.32 24.02 0.02
C TRP A 222 1.85 22.60 -0.26
N ARG A 223 0.91 22.10 0.56
CA ARG A 223 0.58 20.68 0.55
C ARG A 223 -0.92 20.42 0.54
N TYR A 224 -1.32 19.38 -0.19
CA TYR A 224 -2.67 18.83 -0.13
C TYR A 224 -2.68 17.62 0.80
N SER A 225 -3.59 17.62 1.77
CA SER A 225 -3.80 16.51 2.71
C SER A 225 -4.98 15.67 2.26
N TRP A 226 -4.74 14.50 1.70
CA TRP A 226 -5.79 13.58 1.28
C TRP A 226 -6.04 12.52 2.33
N SER A 227 -7.32 12.25 2.59
CA SER A 227 -7.78 11.12 3.41
C SER A 227 -8.67 10.23 2.58
N PHE A 228 -8.49 8.93 2.72
CA PHE A 228 -9.13 7.92 1.86
C PHE A 228 -9.68 6.77 2.68
N ARG A 229 -10.82 6.25 2.22
CA ARG A 229 -11.46 5.06 2.76
C ARG A 229 -11.73 4.05 1.66
N GLU A 230 -11.33 2.81 1.90
CA GLU A 230 -11.52 1.71 0.96
C GLU A 230 -13.01 1.43 0.70
N VAL A 231 -13.33 1.20 -0.57
CA VAL A 231 -14.66 0.84 -1.08
C VAL A 231 -14.56 -0.45 -1.89
N PHE A 232 -15.58 -1.29 -1.81
CA PHE A 232 -15.63 -2.56 -2.55
C PHE A 232 -16.63 -2.51 -3.70
N ALA A 233 -16.40 -3.31 -4.75
CA ALA A 233 -17.20 -3.27 -5.97
C ALA A 233 -18.68 -3.59 -5.72
N ASP A 234 -18.97 -4.52 -4.82
CA ASP A 234 -20.30 -4.91 -4.39
C ASP A 234 -21.07 -3.78 -3.68
N GLU A 235 -20.36 -2.82 -3.08
CA GLU A 235 -20.97 -1.69 -2.38
C GLU A 235 -21.43 -0.56 -3.31
N VAL A 236 -20.88 -0.51 -4.52
CA VAL A 236 -21.09 0.61 -5.47
C VAL A 236 -21.59 0.15 -6.83
N GLY A 237 -22.04 -1.10 -6.94
CA GLY A 237 -22.58 -1.66 -8.19
C GLY A 237 -21.51 -1.87 -9.27
N GLY A 238 -20.25 -2.07 -8.89
CA GLY A 238 -19.12 -2.36 -9.76
C GLY A 238 -18.15 -1.19 -9.97
N PHE A 239 -16.98 -1.52 -10.54
CA PHE A 239 -15.94 -0.56 -10.89
C PHE A 239 -15.78 -0.47 -12.41
N THR A 240 -15.61 0.75 -12.92
CA THR A 240 -15.17 1.02 -14.30
C THR A 240 -13.81 1.72 -14.24
N GLU A 241 -12.75 0.97 -14.56
CA GLU A 241 -11.38 1.49 -14.51
C GLU A 241 -11.11 2.51 -15.62
N ARG A 242 -10.35 3.56 -15.29
CA ARG A 242 -9.90 4.61 -16.23
C ARG A 242 -8.36 4.69 -16.22
N PRO A 243 -7.63 3.66 -16.69
CA PRO A 243 -6.19 3.57 -16.49
C PRO A 243 -5.36 4.64 -17.21
N ASN A 244 -5.90 5.23 -18.30
CA ASN A 244 -5.20 6.20 -19.15
C ASN A 244 -5.58 7.65 -18.84
N THR A 245 -5.84 7.98 -17.57
CA THR A 245 -6.27 9.35 -17.21
C THR A 245 -5.13 10.37 -17.22
N TRP A 246 -3.90 9.94 -16.94
CA TRP A 246 -2.74 10.83 -16.74
C TRP A 246 -1.65 10.67 -17.81
N ILE A 247 -1.86 9.79 -18.80
CA ILE A 247 -0.92 9.36 -19.84
C ILE A 247 -1.58 9.38 -21.21
#